data_AF-D3E1R2-F1
#
_entry.id   AF-D3E1R2-F1
#
_cell.length_a   1.000
_cell.length_b   1.000
_cell.length_c   1.000
_cell.angle_alpha   90.00
_cell.angle_beta   90.00
_cell.angle_gamma   90.00
#
_symmetry.space_group_name_H-M   'P 1'
#
loop_
_entity.id
_entity.type
_entity.pdbx_description
1 polymer ?
#
loop_
_entity_poly.entity_id
_entity_poly.type
_entity_poly.pdbx_seq_one_letter_code
_entity_poly.pdbx_strand_id
1 'polypeptide(L)'
;MNEALTKLLDLMQDYNVILPNEFVSMARGISMIESVATTLDPKIDVMASIEPIVKEVMEERMNIKESLSNKKGSLVYYKNMLKTLPPLLTNSVHKINNGDMKLRFEIDRIDHIVSKFSLVVIIAALLMSSSITMTINRGPMLFDMPLIAVLGYIVTFILGAIAVANYIYSR
;
A
#
# COMPACT_ATOMS: atom_id res chain seq x y z
N MET A 1 36.33 -10.05 -11.94
CA MET A 1 35.15 -9.73 -11.11
C MET A 1 35.40 -9.91 -9.63
N ASN A 2 36.04 -11.01 -9.21
CA ASN A 2 36.47 -11.19 -7.82
C ASN A 2 37.28 -10.00 -7.29
N GLU A 3 38.27 -9.49 -8.03
CA GLU A 3 39.05 -8.33 -7.55
C GLU A 3 38.23 -7.06 -7.29
N ALA A 4 37.25 -6.74 -8.15
CA ALA A 4 36.40 -5.56 -7.97
C ALA A 4 35.45 -5.72 -6.77
N LEU A 5 34.93 -6.93 -6.56
CA LEU A 5 34.09 -7.26 -5.40
C LEU A 5 34.91 -7.27 -4.12
N THR A 6 36.10 -7.87 -4.11
CA THR A 6 37.02 -7.87 -2.96
C THR A 6 37.38 -6.44 -2.58
N LYS A 7 37.74 -5.60 -3.55
CA LYS A 7 38.08 -4.19 -3.30
C LYS A 7 36.91 -3.36 -2.76
N LEU A 8 35.69 -3.69 -3.19
CA LEU A 8 34.47 -3.06 -2.68
C LEU A 8 34.15 -3.53 -1.25
N LEU A 9 34.36 -4.81 -0.96
CA LEU A 9 34.22 -5.37 0.39
C LEU A 9 35.25 -4.79 1.36
N ASP A 10 36.51 -4.65 0.93
CA ASP A 10 37.58 -4.01 1.69
C ASP A 10 37.22 -2.55 2.02
N LEU A 11 36.75 -1.79 1.03
CA LEU A 11 36.27 -0.41 1.22
C LEU A 11 35.08 -0.35 2.20
N MET A 12 34.16 -1.30 2.15
CA MET A 12 33.03 -1.32 3.07
C MET A 12 33.43 -1.67 4.49
N GLN A 13 34.44 -2.54 4.65
CA GLN A 13 35.00 -2.89 5.94
C GLN A 13 35.78 -1.72 6.56
N ASP A 14 36.59 -1.03 5.77
CA ASP A 14 37.36 0.16 6.20
C ASP A 14 36.46 1.31 6.68
N TYR A 15 35.30 1.49 6.04
CA TYR A 15 34.35 2.56 6.35
C TYR A 15 33.15 2.09 7.20
N ASN A 16 33.15 0.84 7.67
CA ASN A 16 32.15 0.25 8.56
C ASN A 16 30.70 0.33 7.99
N VAL A 17 30.56 0.17 6.67
CA VAL A 17 29.29 0.24 5.95
C VAL A 17 28.69 -1.16 5.85
N ILE A 18 27.47 -1.32 6.36
CA ILE A 18 26.72 -2.58 6.22
C ILE A 18 26.30 -2.73 4.76
N LEU A 19 26.80 -3.78 4.09
CA LEU A 19 26.45 -4.10 2.71
C LEU A 19 24.93 -4.40 2.60
N PRO A 20 24.16 -3.63 1.81
CA PRO A 20 22.76 -3.93 1.57
C PRO A 20 22.58 -5.31 0.92
N ASN A 21 21.54 -6.04 1.30
CA ASN A 21 21.28 -7.42 0.84
C ASN A 21 21.15 -7.53 -0.69
N GLU A 22 20.78 -6.44 -1.34
CA GLU A 22 20.62 -6.35 -2.79
C GLU A 22 21.97 -6.57 -3.48
N PHE A 23 23.06 -5.97 -2.97
CA PHE A 23 24.40 -6.13 -3.54
C PHE A 23 24.96 -7.54 -3.34
N VAL A 24 24.68 -8.16 -2.19
CA VAL A 24 25.02 -9.59 -1.95
C VAL A 24 24.33 -10.48 -2.97
N SER A 25 23.04 -10.23 -3.21
CA SER A 25 22.23 -11.01 -4.15
C SER A 25 22.73 -10.85 -5.59
N MET A 26 23.11 -9.64 -5.98
CA MET A 26 23.75 -9.37 -7.27
C MET A 26 25.08 -10.09 -7.41
N ALA A 27 25.98 -9.97 -6.43
CA ALA A 27 27.28 -10.65 -6.46
C ALA A 27 27.15 -12.16 -6.60
N ARG A 28 26.21 -12.77 -5.85
CA ARG A 28 25.89 -14.20 -5.97
C ARG A 28 25.38 -14.57 -7.37
N GLY A 29 24.50 -13.75 -7.95
CA GLY A 29 23.99 -13.96 -9.31
C GLY A 29 25.08 -13.94 -10.37
N ILE A 30 25.99 -12.96 -10.30
CA ILE A 30 27.05 -12.86 -11.31
C ILE A 30 28.10 -13.97 -11.12
N SER A 31 28.42 -14.35 -9.88
CA SER A 31 29.27 -15.51 -9.58
C SER A 31 28.66 -16.82 -10.08
N MET A 32 27.33 -16.97 -10.01
CA MET A 32 26.63 -18.13 -10.57
C MET A 32 26.73 -18.17 -12.10
N ILE A 33 26.60 -17.02 -12.78
CA ILE A 33 26.76 -16.93 -14.23
C ILE A 33 28.18 -17.32 -14.65
N GLU A 34 29.20 -16.80 -13.96
CA GLU A 34 30.60 -17.16 -14.19
C GLU A 34 30.82 -18.65 -13.98
N SER A 35 30.33 -19.21 -12.87
CA SER A 35 30.43 -20.64 -12.58
C SER A 35 29.77 -21.52 -13.64
N VAL A 36 28.59 -21.14 -14.15
CA VAL A 36 27.89 -21.89 -15.21
C VAL A 36 28.63 -21.77 -16.54
N ALA A 37 29.10 -20.56 -16.89
CA ALA A 37 29.85 -20.33 -18.13
C ALA A 37 31.16 -21.11 -18.17
N THR A 38 31.93 -21.09 -17.08
CA THR A 38 33.19 -21.85 -16.96
C THR A 38 32.95 -23.37 -16.92
N THR A 39 31.79 -23.82 -16.44
CA THR A 39 31.42 -25.24 -16.50
C THR A 39 31.14 -25.70 -17.95
N LEU A 40 30.56 -24.83 -18.77
CA LEU A 40 30.26 -25.11 -20.18
C LEU A 40 31.50 -25.03 -21.08
N ASP A 41 32.34 -24.02 -20.88
CA ASP A 41 33.62 -23.86 -21.57
C ASP A 41 34.70 -23.39 -20.58
N PRO A 42 35.65 -24.27 -20.20
CA PRO A 42 36.70 -23.95 -19.24
C PRO A 42 37.68 -22.85 -19.69
N LYS A 43 37.71 -22.49 -20.98
CA LYS A 43 38.61 -21.48 -21.54
C LYS A 43 37.90 -20.15 -21.85
N ILE A 44 36.61 -20.04 -21.56
CA ILE A 44 35.84 -18.84 -21.87
C ILE A 44 36.27 -17.67 -20.99
N ASP A 45 36.62 -16.56 -21.63
CA ASP A 45 36.73 -15.28 -20.93
C ASP A 45 35.34 -14.65 -20.84
N VAL A 46 34.71 -14.86 -19.69
CA VAL A 46 33.37 -14.35 -19.38
C VAL A 46 33.34 -12.81 -19.40
N MET A 47 34.44 -12.15 -19.02
CA MET A 47 34.52 -10.69 -18.98
C MET A 47 34.57 -10.11 -20.40
N ALA A 48 35.44 -10.65 -21.26
CA ALA A 48 35.55 -10.21 -22.65
C ALA A 48 34.23 -10.42 -23.43
N SER A 49 33.48 -11.46 -23.09
CA SER A 49 32.18 -11.77 -23.71
C SER A 49 31.06 -10.82 -23.25
N ILE A 50 31.11 -10.35 -22.00
CA ILE A 50 30.10 -9.47 -21.42
C ILE A 50 30.36 -7.99 -21.73
N GLU A 51 31.62 -7.59 -21.91
CA GLU A 51 32.02 -6.21 -22.22
C GLU A 51 31.20 -5.54 -23.34
N PRO A 52 31.03 -6.14 -24.55
CA PRO A 52 30.25 -5.51 -25.62
C PRO A 52 28.77 -5.36 -25.25
N ILE A 53 28.19 -6.31 -24.50
CA ILE A 53 26.79 -6.27 -24.05
C ILE A 53 26.60 -5.14 -23.04
N VAL A 54 27.52 -5.03 -22.07
CA VAL A 54 27.46 -3.95 -21.07
C VAL A 54 27.61 -2.60 -21.74
N LYS A 55 28.49 -2.48 -22.73
CA LYS A 55 28.68 -1.24 -23.48
C LYS A 55 27.41 -0.85 -24.25
N GLU A 56 26.79 -1.78 -24.96
CA GLU A 56 25.52 -1.55 -25.67
C GLU A 56 24.42 -1.10 -24.70
N VAL A 57 24.26 -1.79 -23.57
CA VAL A 57 23.25 -1.45 -22.55
C VAL A 57 23.54 -0.09 -21.89
N MET A 58 24.80 0.24 -21.61
CA MET A 58 25.18 1.55 -21.07
C MET A 58 24.91 2.67 -22.07
N GLU A 59 25.24 2.46 -23.34
CA GLU A 59 24.95 3.41 -24.42
C GLU A 59 23.43 3.62 -24.55
N GLU A 60 22.62 2.57 -24.57
CA GLU A 60 21.15 2.69 -24.58
C GLU A 60 20.61 3.44 -23.35
N ARG A 61 21.09 3.12 -22.14
CA ARG A 61 20.63 3.76 -20.89
C ARG A 61 21.00 5.25 -20.84
N MET A 62 22.19 5.61 -21.30
CA MET A 62 22.62 7.01 -21.37
C MET A 62 21.84 7.77 -22.45
N ASN A 63 21.60 7.13 -23.60
CA ASN A 63 20.80 7.70 -24.68
C ASN A 63 19.31 7.85 -24.31
N ILE A 64 18.77 6.98 -23.44
CA ILE A 64 17.41 7.15 -22.86
C ILE A 64 17.35 8.40 -21.97
N LYS A 65 18.39 8.67 -21.16
CA LYS A 65 18.48 9.90 -20.34
C LYS A 65 18.60 11.16 -21.21
N GLU A 66 19.35 11.10 -22.31
CA GLU A 66 19.45 12.20 -23.29
C GLU A 66 18.15 12.38 -24.12
N SER A 67 17.50 11.27 -24.47
CA SER A 67 16.21 11.24 -25.19
C SER A 67 15.04 11.74 -24.34
N LEU A 68 15.13 11.66 -23.01
CA LEU A 68 14.19 12.32 -22.09
C LEU A 68 14.37 13.84 -22.04
N SER A 69 15.58 14.36 -22.28
CA SER A 69 15.83 15.81 -22.40
C SER A 69 15.30 16.38 -23.72
N ASN A 70 15.32 15.58 -24.79
CA ASN A 70 14.74 15.96 -26.07
C ASN A 70 13.25 15.58 -26.15
N LYS A 71 12.37 16.58 -26.21
CA LYS A 71 10.88 16.47 -26.30
C LYS A 71 10.32 15.40 -27.26
N LYS A 72 11.12 14.85 -28.18
CA LYS A 72 10.78 13.73 -29.08
C LYS A 72 10.72 12.36 -28.38
N GLY A 73 11.55 12.09 -27.36
CA GLY A 73 11.55 10.80 -26.66
C GLY A 73 10.29 10.58 -25.82
N SER A 74 9.79 11.64 -25.18
CA SER A 74 8.52 11.62 -24.45
C SER A 74 7.33 11.26 -25.35
N LEU A 75 7.27 11.77 -26.59
CA LEU A 75 6.18 11.45 -27.53
C LEU A 75 6.14 9.96 -27.91
N VAL A 76 7.29 9.33 -28.08
CA VAL A 76 7.38 7.88 -28.36
C VAL A 76 6.94 7.07 -27.14
N TYR A 77 7.32 7.49 -25.94
CA TYR A 77 6.91 6.84 -24.70
C TYR A 77 5.38 6.94 -24.49
N TYR A 78 4.80 8.13 -24.67
CA TYR A 78 3.35 8.33 -24.62
C TYR A 78 2.61 7.51 -25.70
N LYS A 79 3.15 7.43 -26.91
CA LYS A 79 2.57 6.64 -28.00
C LYS A 79 2.59 5.14 -27.71
N ASN A 80 3.68 4.63 -27.13
CA ASN A 80 3.75 3.22 -26.72
C ASN A 80 2.82 2.94 -25.54
N MET A 81 2.74 3.84 -24.56
CA MET A 81 1.84 3.72 -23.41
C MET A 81 0.36 3.69 -23.85
N LEU A 82 -0.02 4.56 -24.79
CA LEU A 82 -1.36 4.58 -25.40
C LEU A 82 -1.66 3.34 -26.25
N LYS A 83 -0.64 2.66 -26.80
CA LYS A 83 -0.83 1.38 -27.50
C LYS A 83 -0.98 0.19 -26.55
N THR A 84 -0.37 0.24 -25.36
CA THR A 84 -0.44 -0.82 -24.35
C THR A 84 -1.65 -0.69 -23.41
N LEU A 85 -2.25 0.50 -23.32
CA LEU A 85 -3.43 0.74 -22.47
C LEU A 85 -4.68 -0.06 -22.89
N PRO A 86 -5.06 -0.12 -24.19
CA PRO A 86 -6.26 -0.82 -24.62
C PRO A 86 -6.22 -2.32 -24.27
N PRO A 87 -5.15 -3.08 -24.56
CA PRO A 87 -5.06 -4.49 -24.15
C PRO A 87 -5.19 -4.70 -22.65
N LEU A 88 -4.62 -3.81 -21.82
CA LEU A 88 -4.73 -3.88 -20.36
C LEU A 88 -6.17 -3.66 -19.91
N LEU A 89 -6.89 -2.71 -20.50
CA LEU A 89 -8.30 -2.47 -20.22
C LEU A 89 -9.16 -3.66 -20.65
N THR A 90 -8.94 -4.19 -21.86
CA THR A 90 -9.67 -5.37 -22.36
C THR A 90 -9.44 -6.59 -21.46
N ASN A 91 -8.20 -6.82 -21.02
CA ASN A 91 -7.88 -7.92 -20.10
C ASN A 91 -8.52 -7.72 -18.72
N SER A 92 -8.54 -6.50 -18.19
CA SER A 92 -9.24 -6.19 -16.94
C SER A 92 -10.75 -6.37 -17.06
N VAL A 93 -11.37 -5.92 -18.15
CA VAL A 93 -12.79 -6.12 -18.44
C VAL A 93 -13.12 -7.61 -18.63
N HIS A 94 -12.27 -8.38 -19.29
CA HIS A 94 -12.44 -9.83 -19.39
C HIS A 94 -12.31 -10.53 -18.05
N LYS A 95 -11.37 -10.12 -17.18
CA LYS A 95 -11.26 -10.65 -15.81
C LYS A 95 -12.48 -10.30 -14.95
N ILE A 96 -13.09 -9.12 -15.15
CA ILE A 96 -14.35 -8.74 -14.51
C ILE A 96 -15.50 -9.63 -15.01
N ASN A 97 -15.63 -9.78 -16.33
CA ASN A 97 -16.74 -10.50 -16.95
C ASN A 97 -16.68 -12.02 -16.69
N ASN A 98 -15.49 -12.59 -16.56
CA ASN A 98 -15.28 -14.01 -16.27
C ASN A 98 -15.44 -14.35 -14.78
N GLY A 99 -15.71 -13.36 -13.91
CA GLY A 99 -15.88 -13.60 -12.47
C GLY A 99 -14.58 -13.92 -11.72
N ASP A 100 -13.43 -13.87 -12.38
CA ASP A 100 -12.11 -14.11 -11.79
C ASP A 100 -11.58 -12.93 -10.96
N MET A 101 -12.37 -11.86 -10.86
CA MET A 101 -12.05 -10.71 -10.04
C MET A 101 -12.26 -11.03 -8.55
N LYS A 102 -11.27 -11.69 -7.95
CA LYS A 102 -11.13 -11.76 -6.48
C LYS A 102 -10.73 -10.37 -5.98
N LEU A 103 -11.71 -9.50 -5.79
CA LEU A 103 -11.56 -8.29 -5.00
C LEU A 103 -11.23 -8.71 -3.57
N ARG A 104 -9.94 -8.77 -3.25
CA ARG A 104 -9.46 -8.97 -1.89
C ARG A 104 -9.62 -7.64 -1.17
N PHE A 105 -10.87 -7.34 -0.79
CA PHE A 105 -11.14 -6.25 0.14
C PHE A 105 -10.41 -6.60 1.44
N GLU A 106 -9.44 -5.79 1.85
CA GLU A 106 -8.93 -5.83 3.22
C GLU A 106 -10.07 -5.34 4.13
N ILE A 107 -10.82 -6.31 4.67
CA ILE A 107 -12.01 -6.09 5.51
C ILE A 107 -11.64 -5.45 6.87
N ASP A 108 -10.35 -5.35 7.21
CA ASP A 108 -9.87 -4.81 8.49
C ASP A 108 -10.35 -3.38 8.81
N ARG A 109 -10.73 -2.57 7.81
CA ARG A 109 -11.29 -1.23 8.05
C ARG A 109 -12.81 -1.18 8.22
N ILE A 110 -13.53 -2.24 7.83
CA ILE A 110 -14.99 -2.28 7.95
C ILE A 110 -15.39 -2.52 9.41
N ASP A 111 -14.67 -3.37 10.14
CA ASP A 111 -14.99 -3.69 11.55
C ASP A 111 -14.96 -2.45 12.45
N HIS A 112 -14.03 -1.52 12.17
CA HIS A 112 -13.96 -0.25 12.88
C HIS A 112 -15.10 0.73 12.55
N ILE A 113 -15.70 0.61 11.37
CA ILE A 113 -16.85 1.42 10.96
C ILE A 113 -18.14 0.82 11.55
N VAL A 114 -18.27 -0.51 11.53
CA VAL A 114 -19.44 -1.23 12.05
C VAL A 114 -19.58 -1.04 13.56
N SER A 115 -18.49 -1.12 14.33
CA SER A 115 -18.51 -0.88 15.78
C SER A 115 -18.96 0.54 16.14
N LYS A 116 -18.53 1.55 15.39
CA LYS A 116 -18.95 2.95 15.59
C LYS A 116 -20.42 3.18 15.25
N PHE A 117 -20.92 2.49 14.23
CA PHE A 117 -22.33 2.60 13.83
C PHE A 117 -23.28 2.08 14.91
N SER A 118 -22.93 0.97 15.57
CA SER A 118 -23.73 0.41 16.67
C SER A 118 -23.96 1.41 17.81
N LEU A 119 -22.93 2.17 18.20
CA LEU A 119 -23.02 3.17 19.26
C LEU A 119 -24.02 4.29 18.91
N VAL A 120 -23.96 4.81 17.68
CA VAL A 120 -24.88 5.85 17.18
C VAL A 120 -26.33 5.36 17.18
N VAL A 121 -26.56 4.11 16.77
CA VAL A 121 -27.90 3.50 16.78
C VAL A 121 -28.45 3.37 18.19
N ILE A 122 -27.63 2.96 19.16
CA ILE A 122 -28.03 2.85 20.57
C ILE A 122 -28.42 4.24 21.13
N ILE A 123 -27.63 5.28 20.86
CA ILE A 123 -27.95 6.66 21.27
C ILE A 123 -29.27 7.12 20.64
N ALA A 124 -29.47 6.89 19.35
CA ALA A 124 -30.70 7.28 18.65
C ALA A 124 -31.94 6.57 19.22
N ALA A 125 -31.84 5.27 19.50
CA ALA A 125 -32.93 4.50 20.11
C ALA A 125 -33.26 4.99 21.53
N LEU A 126 -32.25 5.32 22.34
CA LEU A 126 -32.44 5.88 23.69
C LEU A 126 -33.09 7.27 23.66
N LEU A 127 -32.69 8.15 22.73
CA LEU A 127 -33.34 9.45 22.52
C LEU A 127 -34.80 9.28 22.14
N MET A 128 -35.09 8.39 21.19
CA MET A 128 -36.46 8.11 20.75
C MET A 128 -37.32 7.54 21.88
N SER A 129 -36.80 6.57 22.64
CA SER A 129 -37.51 5.96 23.78
C SER A 129 -37.79 6.97 24.89
N SER A 130 -36.82 7.83 25.21
CA SER A 130 -36.99 8.90 26.21
C SER A 130 -38.04 9.93 25.78
N SER A 131 -38.04 10.30 24.49
CA SER A 131 -39.03 11.22 23.90
C SER A 131 -40.45 10.65 23.94
N ILE A 132 -40.63 9.37 23.58
CA ILE A 132 -41.94 8.70 23.65
C ILE A 132 -42.43 8.66 25.10
N THR A 133 -41.55 8.37 26.05
CA THR A 133 -41.89 8.30 27.48
C THR A 133 -42.34 9.65 28.04
N MET A 134 -41.87 10.76 27.46
CA MET A 134 -42.29 12.12 27.84
C MET A 134 -43.77 12.40 27.55
N THR A 135 -44.40 11.63 26.66
CA THR A 135 -45.83 11.76 26.32
C THR A 135 -46.73 11.03 27.34
N ILE A 136 -46.16 10.17 28.19
CA ILE A 136 -46.89 9.37 29.18
C ILE A 136 -46.98 10.17 30.50
N ASN A 137 -48.10 10.85 30.72
CA ASN A 137 -48.42 11.57 31.97
C ASN A 137 -48.82 10.65 33.13
N ARG A 138 -48.06 9.56 33.36
CA ARG A 138 -48.31 8.59 34.44
C ARG A 138 -46.99 8.26 35.14
N GLY A 139 -46.90 8.50 36.45
CA GLY A 139 -45.72 8.14 37.28
C GLY A 139 -45.20 9.30 38.14
N PRO A 140 -44.04 9.14 38.82
CA PRO A 140 -43.38 10.23 39.53
C PRO A 140 -42.96 11.32 38.53
N MET A 141 -43.51 12.53 38.71
CA MET A 141 -43.26 13.68 37.85
C MET A 141 -42.29 14.64 38.53
N LEU A 142 -41.37 15.20 37.74
CA LEU A 142 -40.43 16.23 38.15
C LEU A 142 -40.62 17.41 37.19
N PHE A 143 -41.02 18.58 37.70
CA PHE A 143 -41.31 19.77 36.86
C PHE A 143 -42.27 19.48 35.67
N ASP A 144 -43.39 18.79 35.94
CA ASP A 144 -44.37 18.34 34.92
C ASP A 144 -43.83 17.40 33.84
N MET A 145 -42.60 16.89 33.98
CA MET A 145 -42.01 15.89 33.10
C MET A 145 -41.88 14.52 33.80
N PRO A 146 -42.11 13.40 33.10
CA PRO A 146 -41.88 12.07 33.67
C PRO A 146 -40.41 11.88 34.09
N LEU A 147 -40.17 11.48 35.35
CA LEU A 147 -38.81 11.33 35.89
C LEU A 147 -37.96 10.34 35.08
N ILE A 148 -38.58 9.26 34.58
CA ILE A 148 -37.94 8.26 33.73
C ILE A 148 -37.41 8.90 32.43
N ALA A 149 -38.17 9.83 31.82
CA ALA A 149 -37.75 10.48 30.59
C ALA A 149 -36.53 11.38 30.81
N VAL A 150 -36.53 12.13 31.92
CA VAL A 150 -35.40 12.99 32.31
C VAL A 150 -34.14 12.18 32.54
N LEU A 151 -34.24 11.05 33.27
CA LEU A 151 -33.11 10.15 33.48
C LEU A 151 -32.59 9.57 32.16
N GLY A 152 -33.49 9.17 31.25
CA GLY A 152 -33.12 8.69 29.92
C GLY A 152 -32.34 9.71 29.10
N TYR A 153 -32.76 10.98 29.11
CA TYR A 153 -32.03 12.07 28.46
C TYR A 153 -30.65 12.32 29.08
N ILE A 154 -30.54 12.30 30.42
CA ILE A 154 -29.25 12.48 31.12
C ILE A 154 -28.27 11.36 30.73
N VAL A 155 -28.71 10.11 30.76
CA VAL A 155 -27.90 8.95 30.37
C VAL A 155 -27.46 9.08 28.91
N THR A 156 -28.37 9.48 28.03
CA THR A 156 -28.07 9.63 26.60
C THR A 156 -27.08 10.77 26.33
N PHE A 157 -27.19 11.88 27.06
CA PHE A 157 -26.24 12.99 26.98
C PHE A 157 -24.82 12.57 27.42
N ILE A 158 -24.70 11.81 28.50
CA ILE A 158 -23.41 11.28 28.99
C ILE A 158 -22.80 10.32 27.96
N LEU A 159 -23.58 9.36 27.43
CA LEU A 159 -23.10 8.44 26.40
C LEU A 159 -22.64 9.18 25.13
N GLY A 160 -23.40 10.19 24.69
CA GLY A 160 -23.05 11.03 23.55
C GLY A 160 -21.74 11.78 23.76
N ALA A 161 -21.55 12.39 24.94
CA ALA A 161 -20.32 13.10 25.29
C ALA A 161 -19.10 12.16 25.28
N ILE A 162 -19.23 10.95 25.84
CA ILE A 162 -18.17 9.94 25.82
C ILE A 162 -17.86 9.50 24.39
N ALA A 163 -18.87 9.32 23.54
CA ALA A 163 -18.69 8.94 22.14
C ALA A 163 -17.90 9.99 21.36
N VAL A 164 -18.21 11.28 21.56
CA VAL A 164 -17.49 12.40 20.94
C VAL A 164 -16.06 12.50 21.47
N ALA A 165 -15.86 12.35 22.79
CA ALA A 165 -14.52 12.36 23.39
C ALA A 165 -13.64 11.22 22.84
N ASN A 166 -14.20 10.02 22.71
CA ASN A 166 -13.51 8.87 22.11
C ASN A 166 -13.18 9.11 20.62
N TYR A 167 -14.09 9.75 19.87
CA TYR A 167 -13.82 10.14 18.48
C TYR A 167 -12.65 11.12 18.35
N ILE A 168 -12.53 12.08 19.27
CA ILE A 168 -11.45 13.07 19.28
C ILE A 168 -10.12 12.45 19.74
N TYR A 169 -10.15 11.57 20.74
CA TYR A 169 -8.94 10.94 21.30
C TYR A 169 -8.39 9.81 20.43
N SER A 170 -9.21 9.19 19.59
CA SER A 170 -8.81 8.11 18.66
C SER A 170 -8.15 8.62 17.36
N ARG A 171 -7.72 9.88 17.31
CA ARG A 171 -7.03 10.51 16.16
C ARG A 171 -5.66 11.04 16.60
#